data_AF-A0A7S1JIX3-F1
#
_entry.id   AF-A0A7S1JIX3-F1
#
_cell.length_a   1.000
_cell.length_b   1.000
_cell.length_c   1.000
_cell.angle_alpha   90.00
_cell.angle_beta   90.00
_cell.angle_gamma   90.00
#
_symmetry.space_group_name_H-M   'P 1'
#
loop_
_entity.id
_entity.type
_entity.pdbx_description
1 polymer ?
#
loop_
_entity_poly.entity_id
_entity_poly.type
_entity_poly.pdbx_seq_one_letter_code
_entity_poly.pdbx_strand_id
1 'polypeptide(L)'
;MSDKERGVLIDKTWGLLKERYTLQEIGEELYDNVFKNAPDLRHLFKRPKELMALKFGEMISTICGLFQTDRESLLETMRDLGIRHVDYGSRPEYFPLFKACLLDTLENLLEDGEFTAATEASWNDMWDEASEMLISSQELAERLVGAIRHTWEDVKHPAIELEITSKIINELIKLHPEVKKTVINLLGGRKQYCQVFGRWTIDYEEEEHRPRPILPPPGVRWR
;
A
#
# COMPACT_ATOMS: atom_id res chain seq x y z
N MET A 1 18.09 -22.87 5.65
CA MET A 1 17.37 -22.96 4.37
C MET A 1 17.83 -21.79 3.50
N SER A 2 18.21 -22.04 2.26
CA SER A 2 18.63 -21.01 1.30
C SER A 2 17.44 -20.16 0.84
N ASP A 3 17.70 -18.94 0.35
CA ASP A 3 16.66 -18.01 -0.11
C ASP A 3 15.77 -18.64 -1.19
N LYS A 4 16.39 -19.39 -2.10
CA LYS A 4 15.70 -20.13 -3.15
C LYS A 4 14.73 -21.19 -2.60
N GLU A 5 15.13 -21.91 -1.57
CA GLU A 5 14.27 -22.91 -0.92
C GLU A 5 13.10 -22.25 -0.19
N ARG A 6 13.32 -21.10 0.49
CA ARG A 6 12.24 -20.32 1.11
C ARG A 6 11.24 -19.85 0.07
N GLY A 7 11.75 -19.31 -1.04
CA GLY A 7 10.97 -18.87 -2.19
C GLY A 7 10.03 -19.92 -2.75
N VAL A 8 10.55 -21.12 -2.99
CA VAL A 8 9.75 -22.24 -3.51
C VAL A 8 8.59 -22.60 -2.56
N LEU A 9 8.81 -22.54 -1.24
CA LEU A 9 7.74 -22.82 -0.27
C LEU A 9 6.66 -21.73 -0.28
N ILE A 10 7.06 -20.46 -0.36
CA ILE A 10 6.14 -19.31 -0.46
C ILE A 10 5.30 -19.44 -1.74
N ASP A 11 5.93 -19.61 -2.89
CA ASP A 11 5.24 -19.70 -4.19
C ASP A 11 4.30 -20.89 -4.25
N LYS A 12 4.74 -22.05 -3.74
CA LYS A 12 3.92 -23.26 -3.68
C LYS A 12 2.68 -23.04 -2.82
N THR A 13 2.85 -22.56 -1.59
CA THR A 13 1.74 -22.42 -0.64
C THR A 13 0.80 -21.28 -1.02
N TRP A 14 1.31 -20.18 -1.55
CA TRP A 14 0.48 -19.13 -2.13
C TRP A 14 -0.28 -19.61 -3.38
N GLY A 15 0.35 -20.46 -4.21
CA GLY A 15 -0.29 -21.12 -5.34
C GLY A 15 -1.49 -21.96 -4.92
N LEU A 16 -1.31 -22.83 -3.92
CA LEU A 16 -2.37 -23.68 -3.37
C LEU A 16 -3.56 -22.86 -2.85
N LEU A 17 -3.31 -21.76 -2.12
CA LEU A 17 -4.37 -20.89 -1.66
C LEU A 17 -5.15 -20.26 -2.81
N LYS A 18 -4.48 -19.78 -3.86
CA LYS A 18 -5.14 -19.20 -5.04
C LYS A 18 -5.92 -20.21 -5.88
N GLU A 19 -5.61 -21.50 -5.78
CA GLU A 19 -6.39 -22.56 -6.42
C GLU A 19 -7.71 -22.83 -5.69
N ARG A 20 -7.74 -22.59 -4.37
CA ARG A 20 -8.88 -22.89 -3.50
C ARG A 20 -9.76 -21.66 -3.18
N TYR A 21 -9.16 -20.47 -3.14
CA TYR A 21 -9.78 -19.24 -2.68
C TYR A 21 -9.45 -18.07 -3.61
N THR A 22 -10.36 -17.10 -3.68
CA THR A 22 -10.08 -15.80 -4.29
C THR A 22 -9.16 -14.95 -3.40
N LEU A 23 -8.45 -14.00 -4.00
CA LEU A 23 -7.62 -13.05 -3.23
C LEU A 23 -8.43 -12.23 -2.22
N GLN A 24 -9.71 -11.98 -2.53
CA GLN A 24 -10.60 -11.30 -1.62
C GLN A 24 -10.92 -12.17 -0.39
N GLU A 25 -11.27 -13.45 -0.57
CA GLU A 25 -11.56 -14.38 0.53
C GLU A 25 -10.36 -14.55 1.47
N ILE A 26 -9.15 -14.71 0.91
CA ILE A 26 -7.91 -14.80 1.69
C ILE A 26 -7.71 -13.51 2.51
N GLY A 27 -7.90 -12.34 1.89
CA GLY A 27 -7.80 -11.06 2.58
C GLY A 27 -8.89 -10.84 3.63
N GLU A 28 -10.09 -11.38 3.43
CA GLU A 28 -11.20 -11.28 4.38
C GLU A 28 -10.91 -12.06 5.65
N GLU A 29 -10.37 -13.28 5.52
CA GLU A 29 -9.90 -14.12 6.64
C GLU A 29 -8.82 -13.37 7.46
N LEU A 30 -7.84 -12.75 6.77
CA LEU A 30 -6.84 -11.92 7.43
C LEU A 30 -7.48 -10.78 8.22
N TYR A 31 -8.38 -10.00 7.62
CA TYR A 31 -8.99 -8.88 8.32
C TYR A 31 -9.92 -9.33 9.46
N ASP A 32 -10.55 -10.51 9.35
CA ASP A 32 -11.27 -11.09 10.48
C ASP A 32 -10.33 -11.44 11.63
N ASN A 33 -9.17 -12.03 11.35
CA ASN A 33 -8.13 -12.29 12.36
C ASN A 33 -7.60 -10.98 12.97
N VAL A 34 -7.34 -9.94 12.17
CA VAL A 34 -6.90 -8.62 12.67
C VAL A 34 -7.96 -8.00 13.57
N PHE A 35 -9.22 -7.96 13.16
CA PHE A 35 -10.27 -7.29 13.95
C PHE A 35 -10.76 -8.11 15.13
N LYS A 36 -10.51 -9.43 15.16
CA LYS A 36 -10.70 -10.27 16.34
C LYS A 36 -9.63 -9.98 17.39
N ASN A 37 -8.37 -9.85 16.98
CA ASN A 37 -7.23 -9.63 17.89
C ASN A 37 -7.03 -8.15 18.30
N ALA A 38 -7.42 -7.20 17.44
CA ALA A 38 -7.32 -5.78 17.68
C ALA A 38 -8.56 -5.03 17.13
N PRO A 39 -9.72 -5.14 17.79
CA PRO A 39 -10.97 -4.54 17.33
C PRO A 39 -10.90 -3.02 17.18
N ASP A 40 -10.06 -2.37 17.97
CA ASP A 40 -9.86 -0.93 17.90
C ASP A 40 -9.32 -0.49 16.53
N LEU A 41 -8.53 -1.30 15.82
CA LEU A 41 -7.96 -0.91 14.52
C LEU A 41 -9.00 -0.68 13.42
N ARG A 42 -10.26 -1.10 13.61
CA ARG A 42 -11.37 -0.85 12.67
C ARG A 42 -11.50 0.64 12.29
N HIS A 43 -11.19 1.56 13.20
CA HIS A 43 -11.29 3.01 12.92
C HIS A 43 -10.31 3.50 11.83
N LEU A 44 -9.24 2.76 11.54
CA LEU A 44 -8.28 3.09 10.49
C LEU A 44 -8.83 2.75 9.09
N PHE A 45 -9.83 1.88 9.00
CA PHE A 45 -10.38 1.39 7.73
C PHE A 45 -11.59 2.22 7.30
N LYS A 46 -11.34 3.22 6.44
CA LYS A 46 -12.37 4.13 5.91
C LYS A 46 -13.09 3.60 4.66
N ARG A 47 -12.59 2.50 4.09
CA ARG A 47 -13.12 1.86 2.88
C ARG A 47 -13.79 0.53 3.24
N PRO A 48 -14.68 -0.02 2.38
CA PRO A 48 -15.28 -1.33 2.61
C PRO A 48 -14.21 -2.42 2.85
N LYS A 49 -14.50 -3.35 3.76
CA LYS A 49 -13.56 -4.42 4.17
C LYS A 49 -13.15 -5.26 2.95
N GLU A 50 -14.10 -5.57 2.09
CA GLU A 50 -13.96 -6.42 0.90
C GLU A 50 -12.94 -5.83 -0.09
N LEU A 51 -13.01 -4.50 -0.28
CA LEU A 51 -12.05 -3.79 -1.13
C LEU A 51 -10.64 -3.81 -0.53
N MET A 52 -10.54 -3.61 0.78
CA MET A 52 -9.26 -3.65 1.49
C MET A 52 -8.66 -5.06 1.48
N ALA A 53 -9.50 -6.09 1.64
CA ALA A 53 -9.14 -7.51 1.57
C ALA A 53 -8.56 -7.86 0.20
N LEU A 54 -9.26 -7.51 -0.89
CA LEU A 54 -8.76 -7.71 -2.24
C LEU A 54 -7.41 -7.01 -2.45
N LYS A 55 -7.29 -5.74 -2.04
CA LYS A 55 -6.03 -4.97 -2.17
C LYS A 55 -4.88 -5.58 -1.39
N PHE A 56 -5.16 -6.14 -0.22
CA PHE A 56 -4.15 -6.85 0.57
C PHE A 56 -3.71 -8.13 -0.15
N GLY A 57 -4.65 -8.97 -0.61
CA GLY A 57 -4.33 -10.19 -1.35
C GLY A 57 -3.57 -9.94 -2.66
N GLU A 58 -3.90 -8.87 -3.39
CA GLU A 58 -3.14 -8.39 -4.56
C GLU A 58 -1.70 -8.01 -4.19
N MET A 59 -1.50 -7.32 -3.07
CA MET A 59 -0.18 -6.91 -2.62
C MET A 59 0.66 -8.10 -2.16
N ILE A 60 0.09 -9.04 -1.40
CA ILE A 60 0.79 -10.29 -1.04
C ILE A 60 1.17 -11.07 -2.29
N SER A 61 0.28 -11.16 -3.29
CA SER A 61 0.61 -11.80 -4.57
C SER A 61 1.78 -11.12 -5.28
N THR A 62 1.83 -9.80 -5.23
CA THR A 62 2.95 -9.02 -5.79
C THR A 62 4.24 -9.32 -5.04
N ILE A 63 4.20 -9.34 -3.70
CA ILE A 63 5.37 -9.65 -2.87
C ILE A 63 5.87 -11.05 -3.16
N CYS A 64 5.02 -12.08 -3.13
CA CYS A 64 5.42 -13.46 -3.45
C CYS A 64 6.10 -13.56 -4.82
N GLY A 65 5.49 -12.95 -5.84
CA GLY A 65 6.02 -12.98 -7.21
C GLY A 65 7.38 -12.30 -7.37
N LEU A 66 7.64 -11.22 -6.63
CA LEU A 66 8.89 -10.45 -6.73
C LEU A 66 9.98 -10.93 -5.77
N PHE A 67 9.63 -11.51 -4.62
CA PHE A 67 10.56 -11.83 -3.53
C PHE A 67 11.78 -12.65 -3.98
N GLN A 68 11.59 -13.53 -4.96
CA GLN A 68 12.65 -14.39 -5.50
C GLN A 68 13.16 -13.99 -6.87
N THR A 69 12.39 -13.19 -7.60
CA THR A 69 12.65 -12.93 -9.02
C THR A 69 13.28 -11.58 -9.25
N ASP A 70 12.89 -10.57 -8.48
CA ASP A 70 13.29 -9.19 -8.69
C ASP A 70 13.23 -8.40 -7.37
N ARG A 71 14.37 -8.40 -6.66
CA ARG A 71 14.53 -7.71 -5.38
C ARG A 71 14.46 -6.19 -5.53
N GLU A 72 14.89 -5.65 -6.68
CA GLU A 72 14.88 -4.22 -6.95
C GLU A 72 13.44 -3.72 -7.13
N SER A 73 12.65 -4.39 -7.97
CA SER A 73 11.22 -4.09 -8.13
C SER A 73 10.44 -4.28 -6.82
N LEU A 74 10.79 -5.27 -5.99
CA LEU A 74 10.19 -5.43 -4.66
C LEU A 74 10.48 -4.21 -3.77
N LEU A 75 11.73 -3.74 -3.74
CA LEU A 75 12.13 -2.58 -2.96
C LEU A 75 11.39 -1.31 -3.42
N GLU A 76 11.28 -1.08 -4.73
CA GLU A 76 10.51 0.05 -5.28
C GLU A 76 9.02 -0.03 -4.90
N THR A 77 8.42 -1.22 -5.03
CA THR A 77 7.03 -1.46 -4.65
C THR A 77 6.79 -1.18 -3.16
N MET A 78 7.69 -1.63 -2.28
CA MET A 78 7.58 -1.39 -0.84
C MET A 78 7.80 0.07 -0.46
N ARG A 79 8.65 0.81 -1.20
CA ARG A 79 8.83 2.26 -1.01
C ARG A 79 7.55 3.03 -1.30
N ASP A 80 6.96 2.80 -2.47
CA ASP A 80 5.70 3.43 -2.86
C ASP A 80 4.55 3.08 -1.90
N LEU A 81 4.56 1.85 -1.39
CA LEU A 81 3.61 1.41 -0.38
C LEU A 81 3.84 2.13 0.96
N GLY A 82 5.09 2.29 1.39
CA GLY A 82 5.45 2.98 2.64
C GLY A 82 5.03 4.46 2.64
N ILE A 83 5.20 5.17 1.52
CA ILE A 83 4.73 6.55 1.36
C ILE A 83 3.21 6.65 1.56
N ARG A 84 2.44 5.69 1.05
CA ARG A 84 0.98 5.64 1.24
C ARG A 84 0.57 5.26 2.66
N HIS A 85 1.39 4.48 3.38
CA HIS A 85 1.12 4.10 4.77
C HIS A 85 1.12 5.29 5.73
N VAL A 86 1.83 6.38 5.38
CA VAL A 86 1.73 7.67 6.09
C VAL A 86 0.31 8.24 6.02
N ASP A 87 -0.31 8.24 4.83
CA ASP A 87 -1.67 8.77 4.62
C ASP A 87 -2.74 7.88 5.29
N TYR A 88 -2.47 6.58 5.37
CA TYR A 88 -3.37 5.63 6.04
C TYR A 88 -3.35 5.78 7.57
N GLY A 89 -2.34 6.45 8.13
CA GLY A 89 -2.13 6.52 9.58
C GLY A 89 -1.69 5.18 10.17
N SER A 90 -1.08 4.31 9.35
CA SER A 90 -0.44 3.09 9.83
C SER A 90 0.73 3.43 10.73
N ARG A 91 1.08 2.55 11.66
CA ARG A 91 2.25 2.72 12.51
C ARG A 91 3.11 1.46 12.51
N PRO A 92 4.44 1.57 12.67
CA PRO A 92 5.34 0.42 12.73
C PRO A 92 4.91 -0.64 13.75
N GLU A 93 4.29 -0.23 14.86
CA GLU A 93 3.84 -1.15 15.93
C GLU A 93 2.70 -2.07 15.50
N TYR A 94 2.01 -1.79 14.39
CA TYR A 94 0.93 -2.66 13.89
C TYR A 94 1.47 -3.85 13.10
N PHE A 95 2.67 -3.76 12.52
CA PHE A 95 3.21 -4.81 11.62
C PHE A 95 3.37 -6.18 12.29
N PRO A 96 3.84 -6.30 13.55
CA PRO A 96 3.89 -7.59 14.25
C PRO A 96 2.51 -8.26 14.40
N LEU A 97 1.45 -7.49 14.64
CA LEU A 97 0.09 -8.01 14.71
C LEU A 97 -0.37 -8.54 13.34
N PHE A 98 -0.15 -7.77 12.28
CA PHE A 98 -0.51 -8.19 10.92
C PHE A 98 0.28 -9.43 10.48
N LYS A 99 1.55 -9.55 10.89
CA LYS A 99 2.36 -10.76 10.68
C LYS A 99 1.68 -11.98 11.30
N ALA A 100 1.35 -11.91 12.58
CA ALA A 100 0.69 -13.00 13.29
C ALA A 100 -0.64 -13.37 12.63
N CYS A 101 -1.47 -12.38 12.28
CA CYS A 101 -2.74 -12.63 11.61
C CYS A 101 -2.57 -13.23 10.20
N LEU A 102 -1.51 -12.88 9.47
CA LEU A 102 -1.19 -13.51 8.18
C LEU A 102 -0.80 -14.97 8.38
N LEU A 103 0.06 -15.28 9.36
CA LEU A 103 0.45 -16.66 9.65
C LEU A 103 -0.74 -17.50 10.09
N ASP A 104 -1.60 -16.98 10.98
CA ASP A 104 -2.86 -17.63 11.36
C ASP A 104 -3.77 -17.88 10.15
N THR A 105 -3.84 -16.90 9.23
CA THR A 105 -4.63 -17.04 7.99
C THR A 105 -4.08 -18.14 7.08
N LEU A 106 -2.75 -18.23 6.94
CA LEU A 106 -2.11 -19.28 6.17
C LEU A 106 -2.36 -20.66 6.81
N GLU A 107 -2.22 -20.76 8.13
CA GLU A 107 -2.46 -22.00 8.88
C GLU A 107 -3.93 -22.46 8.76
N ASN A 108 -4.89 -21.53 8.85
CA ASN A 108 -6.32 -21.84 8.76
C ASN A 108 -6.76 -22.29 7.36
N LEU A 109 -6.18 -21.72 6.31
CA LEU A 109 -6.64 -21.93 4.93
C LEU A 109 -5.88 -23.05 4.20
N LEU A 110 -4.66 -23.37 4.64
CA LEU A 110 -3.90 -24.50 4.12
C LEU A 110 -4.37 -25.81 4.75
N GLU A 111 -4.24 -26.90 4.02
CA GLU A 111 -4.61 -28.24 4.51
C GLU A 111 -3.49 -28.85 5.36
N ASP A 112 -3.82 -29.92 6.10
CA ASP A 112 -2.89 -30.66 6.95
C ASP A 112 -1.60 -31.04 6.19
N GLY A 113 -0.46 -30.61 6.72
CA GLY A 113 0.87 -30.90 6.15
C GLY A 113 1.37 -29.91 5.10
N GLU A 114 0.57 -28.90 4.72
CA GLU A 114 1.02 -27.84 3.80
C GLU A 114 1.64 -26.64 4.55
N PHE A 115 1.10 -26.31 5.73
CA PHE A 115 1.68 -25.34 6.65
C PHE A 115 2.67 -26.02 7.60
N THR A 116 3.85 -26.35 7.08
CA THR A 116 4.95 -26.93 7.86
C THR A 116 5.74 -25.85 8.60
N ALA A 117 6.54 -26.22 9.61
CA ALA A 117 7.46 -25.28 10.27
C ALA A 117 8.43 -24.57 9.30
N ALA A 118 8.80 -25.22 8.19
CA ALA A 118 9.62 -24.60 7.15
C ALA A 118 8.82 -23.58 6.32
N THR A 119 7.54 -23.87 6.05
CA THR A 119 6.61 -22.93 5.40
C THR A 119 6.42 -21.71 6.29
N GLU A 120 6.09 -21.91 7.56
CA GLU A 120 5.90 -20.85 8.54
C GLU A 120 7.15 -19.95 8.64
N ALA A 121 8.34 -20.54 8.79
CA ALA A 121 9.59 -19.79 8.81
C ALA A 121 9.83 -18.97 7.53
N SER A 122 9.51 -19.53 6.36
CA SER A 122 9.67 -18.83 5.08
C SER A 122 8.76 -17.61 4.96
N TRP A 123 7.50 -17.74 5.37
CA TRP A 123 6.55 -16.63 5.38
C TRP A 123 6.90 -15.57 6.43
N ASN A 124 7.41 -15.99 7.59
CA ASN A 124 7.94 -15.08 8.61
C ASN A 124 9.06 -14.21 8.03
N ASP A 125 10.07 -14.83 7.40
CA ASP A 125 11.22 -14.12 6.83
C ASP A 125 10.78 -13.16 5.71
N MET A 126 9.92 -13.61 4.79
CA MET A 126 9.40 -12.76 3.72
C MET A 126 8.66 -11.54 4.25
N TRP A 127 7.80 -11.74 5.25
CA TRP A 127 7.07 -10.64 5.87
C TRP A 127 8.03 -9.64 6.53
N ASP A 128 9.00 -10.12 7.31
CA ASP A 128 9.95 -9.25 7.99
C ASP A 128 10.76 -8.42 6.99
N GLU A 129 11.28 -9.05 5.95
CA GLU A 129 12.04 -8.35 4.90
C GLU A 129 11.19 -7.31 4.14
N ALA A 130 9.95 -7.65 3.77
CA ALA A 130 9.07 -6.73 3.04
C ALA A 130 8.58 -5.58 3.93
N SER A 131 8.22 -5.88 5.18
CA SER A 131 7.75 -4.89 6.15
C SER A 131 8.86 -3.93 6.57
N GLU A 132 10.10 -4.40 6.74
CA GLU A 132 11.25 -3.54 7.04
C GLU A 132 11.49 -2.50 5.93
N MET A 133 11.40 -2.91 4.66
CA MET A 133 11.53 -2.00 3.52
C MET A 133 10.43 -0.94 3.51
N LEU A 134 9.20 -1.37 3.76
CA LEU A 134 8.05 -0.48 3.82
C LEU A 134 8.18 0.51 4.99
N ILE A 135 8.45 0.02 6.21
CA ILE A 135 8.61 0.83 7.42
C ILE A 135 9.71 1.87 7.22
N SER A 136 10.87 1.45 6.69
CA SER A 136 11.98 2.36 6.40
C SER A 136 11.55 3.50 5.48
N SER A 137 10.76 3.20 4.45
CA SER A 137 10.24 4.22 3.54
C SER A 137 9.14 5.08 4.17
N GLN A 138 8.27 4.49 4.98
CA GLN A 138 7.23 5.19 5.72
C GLN A 138 7.85 6.22 6.66
N GLU A 139 8.81 5.83 7.50
CA GLU A 139 9.46 6.74 8.44
C GLU A 139 10.19 7.88 7.74
N LEU A 140 10.85 7.60 6.60
CA LEU A 140 11.48 8.64 5.80
C LEU A 140 10.43 9.63 5.29
N ALA A 141 9.33 9.14 4.75
CA ALA A 141 8.22 9.97 4.27
C ALA A 141 7.60 10.79 5.42
N GLU A 142 7.40 10.20 6.60
CA GLU A 142 6.93 10.90 7.80
C GLU A 142 7.87 12.01 8.24
N ARG A 143 9.18 11.78 8.25
CA ARG A 143 10.19 12.81 8.57
C ARG A 143 10.14 13.96 7.57
N LEU A 144 10.05 13.67 6.28
CA LEU A 144 9.98 14.69 5.22
C LEU A 144 8.68 15.50 5.32
N VAL A 145 7.54 14.82 5.48
CA VAL A 145 6.24 15.47 5.68
C VAL A 145 6.23 16.29 6.97
N GLY A 146 6.84 15.79 8.04
CA GLY A 146 6.99 16.48 9.31
C GLY A 146 7.84 17.75 9.19
N ALA A 147 8.96 17.69 8.49
CA ALA A 147 9.83 18.83 8.22
C ALA A 147 9.11 19.90 7.38
N ILE A 148 8.38 19.48 6.34
CA ILE A 148 7.53 20.37 5.54
C ILE A 148 6.46 21.00 6.42
N ARG A 149 5.78 20.22 7.26
CA ARG A 149 4.74 20.73 8.16
C ARG A 149 5.30 21.74 9.17
N HIS A 150 6.46 21.47 9.76
CA HIS A 150 7.07 22.35 10.74
C HIS A 150 7.51 23.68 10.10
N THR A 151 8.29 23.61 9.01
CA THR A 151 8.69 24.80 8.24
C THR A 151 7.49 25.57 7.69
N TRP A 152 6.43 24.87 7.31
CA TRP A 152 5.18 25.49 6.88
C TRP A 152 4.50 26.31 7.99
N GLU A 153 4.52 25.83 9.23
CA GLU A 153 3.97 26.57 10.38
C GLU A 153 4.77 27.86 10.69
N ASP A 154 6.05 27.90 10.34
CA ASP A 154 6.91 29.08 10.48
C ASP A 154 6.76 30.08 9.32
N VAL A 155 6.45 29.59 8.11
CA VAL A 155 6.39 30.41 6.88
C VAL A 155 4.95 30.82 6.52
N LYS A 156 3.91 30.23 7.14
CA LYS A 156 2.51 30.59 6.93
C LYS A 156 2.22 32.03 7.37
N HIS A 157 2.42 32.98 6.46
CA HIS A 157 1.99 34.37 6.62
C HIS A 157 0.82 34.64 5.66
N PRO A 158 -0.30 35.24 6.11
CA PRO A 158 -1.48 35.48 5.27
C PRO A 158 -1.21 36.25 3.97
N ALA A 159 -0.11 37.01 3.93
CA ALA A 159 0.28 37.82 2.77
C ALA A 159 1.05 37.05 1.67
N ILE A 160 1.46 35.80 1.90
CA ILE A 160 2.39 35.06 1.00
C ILE A 160 1.93 33.61 0.72
N GLU A 161 0.80 33.21 1.31
CA GLU A 161 0.36 31.81 1.46
C GLU A 161 -0.06 31.10 0.17
N LEU A 162 -0.27 31.79 -0.95
CA LEU A 162 -0.63 31.14 -2.23
C LEU A 162 0.59 30.91 -3.12
N GLU A 163 1.48 31.89 -3.26
CA GLU A 163 2.51 31.86 -4.29
C GLU A 163 3.71 30.98 -3.93
N ILE A 164 4.19 31.04 -2.67
CA ILE A 164 5.29 30.18 -2.19
C ILE A 164 4.85 28.72 -2.18
N THR A 165 3.62 28.48 -1.77
CA THR A 165 2.96 27.18 -1.65
C THR A 165 2.87 26.48 -2.99
N SER A 166 2.35 27.16 -4.00
CA SER A 166 2.33 26.62 -5.36
C SER A 166 3.74 26.34 -5.87
N LYS A 167 4.73 27.21 -5.60
CA LYS A 167 6.12 26.99 -6.08
C LYS A 167 6.76 25.77 -5.43
N ILE A 168 6.68 25.62 -4.10
CA ILE A 168 7.25 24.49 -3.37
C ILE A 168 6.56 23.19 -3.77
N ILE A 169 5.23 23.17 -3.82
CA ILE A 169 4.48 21.97 -4.20
C ILE A 169 4.77 21.58 -5.66
N ASN A 170 4.82 22.54 -6.58
CA ASN A 170 5.13 22.26 -7.98
C ASN A 170 6.55 21.73 -8.16
N GLU A 171 7.55 22.31 -7.50
CA GLU A 171 8.93 21.79 -7.58
C GLU A 171 9.06 20.44 -6.88
N LEU A 172 8.39 20.21 -5.75
CA LEU A 172 8.42 18.93 -5.06
C LEU A 172 7.74 17.82 -5.88
N ILE A 173 6.59 18.08 -6.51
CA ILE A 173 5.94 17.13 -7.43
C ILE A 173 6.80 16.91 -8.68
N LYS A 174 7.49 17.93 -9.17
CA LYS A 174 8.37 17.82 -10.35
C LYS A 174 9.61 16.97 -10.05
N LEU A 175 10.17 17.08 -8.85
CA LEU A 175 11.30 16.28 -8.39
C LEU A 175 10.88 14.85 -7.98
N HIS A 176 9.68 14.73 -7.39
CA HIS A 176 9.14 13.50 -6.82
C HIS A 176 7.67 13.31 -7.24
N PRO A 177 7.39 12.93 -8.50
CA PRO A 177 6.03 12.74 -8.98
C PRO A 177 5.24 11.67 -8.18
N GLU A 178 5.93 10.70 -7.59
CA GLU A 178 5.38 9.62 -6.77
C GLU A 178 4.67 10.12 -5.49
N VAL A 179 5.15 11.22 -4.89
CA VAL A 179 4.57 11.74 -3.64
C VAL A 179 3.36 12.65 -3.88
N LYS A 180 3.04 12.96 -5.14
CA LYS A 180 1.96 13.91 -5.51
C LYS A 180 0.64 13.60 -4.80
N LYS A 181 0.21 12.33 -4.80
CA LYS A 181 -1.06 11.91 -4.20
C LYS A 181 -1.07 12.15 -2.69
N THR A 182 0.02 11.78 -2.01
CA THR A 182 0.20 11.97 -0.56
C THR A 182 0.22 13.45 -0.20
N VAL A 183 0.95 14.28 -0.96
CA VAL A 183 1.02 15.73 -0.75
C VAL A 183 -0.35 16.38 -0.93
N ILE A 184 -1.10 16.00 -1.98
CA ILE A 184 -2.46 16.48 -2.21
C ILE A 184 -3.40 16.11 -1.05
N ASN A 185 -3.36 14.87 -0.56
CA ASN A 185 -4.22 14.44 0.55
C ASN A 185 -3.89 15.18 1.86
N LEU A 186 -2.60 15.36 2.15
CA LEU A 186 -2.12 16.07 3.34
C LEU A 186 -2.53 17.55 3.35
N LEU A 187 -2.57 18.20 2.17
CA LEU A 187 -2.89 19.62 2.04
C LEU A 187 -4.40 19.85 1.79
N GLY A 188 -5.06 18.96 1.06
CA GLY A 188 -6.48 19.01 0.70
C GLY A 188 -7.45 18.81 1.87
N GLY A 189 -6.95 18.34 3.02
CA GLY A 189 -7.71 18.32 4.27
C GLY A 189 -8.09 19.70 4.83
N ARG A 190 -7.55 20.80 4.28
CA ARG A 190 -7.92 22.17 4.66
C ARG A 190 -8.66 22.88 3.51
N LYS A 191 -9.96 23.17 3.69
CA LYS A 191 -10.85 23.88 2.74
C LYS A 191 -10.27 25.17 2.11
N GLN A 192 -9.25 25.78 2.74
CA GLN A 192 -8.61 27.01 2.27
C GLN A 192 -7.72 26.84 1.03
N TYR A 193 -7.21 25.63 0.74
CA TYR A 193 -6.34 25.42 -0.43
C TYR A 193 -7.10 25.07 -1.71
N CYS A 194 -8.42 24.88 -1.65
CA CYS A 194 -9.25 24.64 -2.84
C CYS A 194 -9.11 25.75 -3.91
N GLN A 195 -8.76 26.98 -3.51
CA GLN A 195 -8.54 28.09 -4.43
C GLN A 195 -7.18 28.03 -5.16
N VAL A 196 -6.15 27.46 -4.53
CA VAL A 196 -4.83 27.20 -5.17
C VAL A 196 -4.97 26.06 -6.19
N PHE A 197 -5.76 25.05 -5.82
CA PHE A 197 -5.95 23.82 -6.57
C PHE A 197 -7.16 23.86 -7.51
N GLY A 198 -7.76 25.02 -7.78
CA GLY A 198 -8.94 25.17 -8.64
C GLY A 198 -8.79 24.68 -10.08
N ARG A 199 -7.59 24.21 -10.46
CA ARG A 199 -7.28 23.54 -11.74
C ARG A 199 -7.01 22.03 -11.61
N TRP A 200 -6.89 21.52 -10.39
CA TRP A 200 -6.59 20.12 -10.06
C TRP A 200 -7.77 19.39 -9.40
N THR A 201 -8.74 20.13 -8.84
CA THR A 201 -9.93 19.58 -8.17
C THR A 201 -10.98 18.98 -9.11
N ILE A 202 -10.79 19.00 -10.44
CA ILE A 202 -11.77 18.47 -11.40
C ILE A 202 -11.48 17.03 -11.85
N ASP A 203 -10.26 16.50 -11.70
CA ASP A 203 -9.93 15.18 -12.29
C ASP A 203 -9.92 14.00 -11.30
N TYR A 204 -10.05 14.23 -9.99
CA TYR A 204 -9.91 13.16 -8.99
C TYR A 204 -11.09 12.17 -9.00
N GLU A 205 -12.31 12.61 -9.32
CA GLU A 205 -13.48 11.70 -9.39
C GLU A 205 -13.66 11.08 -10.79
N GLU A 206 -13.22 11.75 -11.86
CA GLU A 206 -13.43 11.26 -13.23
C GLU A 206 -12.39 10.23 -13.70
N GLU A 207 -11.16 10.27 -13.19
CA GLU A 207 -10.07 9.44 -13.74
C GLU A 207 -10.06 8.00 -13.18
N GLU A 208 -10.55 7.79 -11.95
CA GLU A 208 -10.65 6.46 -11.32
C GLU A 208 -11.94 5.71 -11.73
N HIS A 209 -12.95 6.41 -12.29
CA HIS A 209 -14.25 5.85 -12.70
C HIS A 209 -14.48 5.81 -14.22
N ARG A 210 -13.53 6.29 -15.05
CA ARG A 210 -13.69 6.19 -16.52
C ARG A 210 -13.43 4.74 -16.97
N PRO A 211 -14.40 4.03 -17.57
CA PRO A 211 -14.12 2.75 -18.20
C PRO A 211 -13.04 2.96 -19.26
N ARG A 212 -11.94 2.18 -19.19
CA ARG A 212 -10.89 2.23 -20.22
C ARG A 212 -11.56 1.93 -21.58
N PRO A 213 -11.28 2.70 -22.64
CA PRO A 213 -11.80 2.37 -23.96
C PRO A 213 -11.34 0.97 -24.33
N ILE A 214 -12.28 0.07 -24.59
CA ILE A 214 -11.99 -1.23 -25.19
C ILE A 214 -11.53 -0.94 -26.63
N LEU A 215 -10.22 -0.88 -26.84
CA LEU A 215 -9.66 -0.79 -28.18
C LEU A 215 -9.98 -2.13 -28.89
N PRO A 216 -10.53 -2.10 -30.12
CA PRO A 216 -10.66 -3.33 -30.89
C PRO A 216 -9.26 -3.91 -31.17
N PRO A 217 -9.11 -5.24 -31.24
CA PRO A 217 -7.85 -5.85 -31.61
C PRO A 217 -7.36 -5.33 -32.97
N PRO A 218 -6.04 -5.33 -33.23
CA PRO A 218 -5.46 -4.79 -34.45
C PRO A 218 -6.11 -5.40 -35.70
N GLY A 219 -6.75 -4.57 -36.52
CA GLY A 219 -7.33 -4.97 -37.81
C GLY A 219 -8.86 -4.87 -37.94
N VAL A 220 -9.60 -4.52 -36.88
CA VAL A 220 -11.06 -4.33 -36.97
C VAL A 220 -11.42 -2.84 -36.93
N ARG A 221 -12.02 -2.31 -38.01
CA ARG A 221 -12.66 -0.98 -38.03
C ARG A 221 -14.14 -1.13 -37.69
N TRP A 222 -14.62 -0.37 -36.71
CA TRP A 222 -16.05 -0.25 -36.44
C TRP A 222 -16.76 0.40 -37.65
N ARG A 223 -17.98 -0.06 -37.98
CA ARG A 223 -18.89 0.60 -38.93
C ARG A 223 -19.63 1.75 -38.26
#